data_AF-A0A947GWY7-F1
#
_entry.id   AF-A0A947GWY7-F1
#
_cell.length_a   1.000
_cell.length_b   1.000
_cell.length_c   1.000
_cell.angle_alpha   90.00
_cell.angle_beta   90.00
_cell.angle_gamma   90.00
#
_symmetry.space_group_name_H-M   'P 1'
#
loop_
_entity.id
_entity.type
_entity.pdbx_description
1 polymer ?
#
loop_
_entity_poly.entity_id
_entity_poly.type
_entity_poly.pdbx_seq_one_letter_code
_entity_poly.pdbx_strand_id
1 'polypeptide(L)'
;RRTAQALHPTNLHVNEKLFPRDTIQSRLPDPKWLEQWLDKQIQFDAVWETKVVERILHNMSLLMERSFASVQELNRFRKEVTAKVAASVAASVEATKPPGPLPA
;
A
#
# COMPACT_ATOMS: atom_id res chain seq x y z
N ARG A 1 -31.20 11.10 17.36
CA ARG A 1 -31.37 9.97 16.41
C ARG A 1 -30.43 10.21 15.23
N ARG A 2 -29.24 9.58 15.19
CA ARG A 2 -28.42 9.56 13.97
C ARG A 2 -29.06 8.53 13.06
N THR A 3 -29.57 8.97 11.91
CA THR A 3 -30.15 8.09 10.91
C THR A 3 -29.17 6.96 10.60
N ALA A 4 -29.65 5.71 10.60
CA ALA A 4 -28.89 4.53 10.23
C ALA A 4 -28.60 4.58 8.72
N GLN A 5 -27.75 5.52 8.33
CA GLN A 5 -27.21 5.59 6.99
C GLN A 5 -26.29 4.36 6.90
N ALA A 6 -26.57 3.49 5.93
CA ALA A 6 -25.71 2.34 5.66
C ALA A 6 -24.27 2.86 5.62
N LEU A 7 -23.38 2.29 6.45
CA LEU A 7 -21.96 2.59 6.34
C LEU A 7 -21.61 2.35 4.87
N HIS A 8 -21.21 3.40 4.16
CA HIS A 8 -20.61 3.26 2.85
C HIS A 8 -19.10 3.39 3.07
N PRO A 9 -18.23 2.60 2.42
CA PRO A 9 -16.80 2.66 2.72
C PRO A 9 -16.16 4.00 2.39
N THR A 10 -16.75 4.81 1.49
CA THR A 10 -16.28 6.20 1.30
C THR A 10 -16.59 7.12 2.48
N ASN A 11 -17.42 6.70 3.43
CA ASN A 11 -17.62 7.39 4.71
C ASN A 11 -16.68 6.86 5.80
N LEU A 12 -15.86 5.84 5.50
CA LEU A 12 -14.86 5.30 6.41
C LEU A 12 -13.64 6.22 6.44
N HIS A 13 -13.55 7.05 7.47
CA HIS A 13 -12.41 7.93 7.68
C HIS A 13 -11.47 7.28 8.69
N VAL A 14 -10.23 7.03 8.27
CA VAL A 14 -9.12 6.60 9.13
C VAL A 14 -8.13 7.76 9.26
N ASN A 15 -7.55 7.94 10.44
CA ASN A 15 -6.57 8.99 10.70
C ASN A 15 -5.15 8.42 10.76
N GLU A 16 -4.27 8.86 9.85
CA GLU A 16 -2.87 8.46 9.79
C GLU A 16 -2.12 8.70 11.11
N LYS A 17 -2.38 9.83 11.79
CA LYS A 17 -1.73 10.18 13.07
C LYS A 17 -2.11 9.25 14.22
N LEU A 18 -3.17 8.46 14.05
CA LEU A 18 -3.67 7.51 15.04
C LEU A 18 -3.30 6.06 14.70
N PHE A 19 -2.50 5.82 13.66
CA PHE A 19 -1.94 4.49 13.42
C PHE A 19 -1.05 4.06 14.60
N PRO A 20 -1.16 2.83 15.13
CA PRO A 20 -1.91 1.67 14.62
C PRO A 20 -3.31 1.47 15.24
N ARG A 21 -3.81 2.43 16.03
CA ARG A 21 -5.09 2.32 16.76
C ARG A 21 -6.31 2.61 15.90
N ASP A 22 -6.14 3.41 14.84
CA ASP A 22 -7.21 3.77 13.90
C ASP A 22 -6.93 3.17 12.52
N THR A 23 -7.38 1.93 12.33
CA THR A 23 -7.29 1.19 11.06
C THR A 23 -8.68 0.93 10.50
N ILE A 24 -8.74 0.58 9.21
CA ILE A 24 -9.98 0.12 8.57
C ILE A 24 -10.60 -1.01 9.39
N GLN A 25 -9.79 -1.97 9.84
CA GLN A 25 -10.20 -3.11 10.64
C GLN A 25 -10.76 -2.70 12.02
N SER A 26 -10.21 -1.67 12.65
CA SER A 26 -10.74 -1.15 13.94
C SER A 26 -12.11 -0.47 13.81
N ARG A 27 -12.44 0.03 12.61
CA ARG A 27 -13.68 0.76 12.31
C ARG A 27 -14.78 -0.13 11.73
N LEU A 28 -14.45 -1.37 11.36
CA LEU A 28 -15.41 -2.35 10.84
C LEU A 28 -16.10 -3.07 12.02
N PRO A 29 -17.43 -2.95 12.18
CA PRO A 29 -18.14 -3.56 13.30
C PRO A 29 -18.35 -5.08 13.15
N ASP A 30 -18.37 -5.62 11.92
CA ASP A 30 -18.53 -7.06 11.63
C ASP A 30 -17.85 -7.38 10.28
N PRO A 31 -16.94 -8.38 10.20
CA PRO A 31 -16.37 -8.85 8.94
C PRO A 31 -17.43 -9.21 7.88
N LYS A 32 -18.59 -9.72 8.29
CA LYS A 32 -19.68 -10.11 7.38
C LYS A 32 -20.33 -8.93 6.66
N TRP A 33 -20.24 -7.72 7.23
CA TRP A 33 -20.79 -6.52 6.59
C TRP A 33 -20.04 -6.18 5.30
N LEU A 34 -18.71 -6.30 5.33
CA LEU A 34 -17.88 -6.00 4.16
C LEU A 34 -18.15 -6.99 3.04
N GLU A 35 -18.22 -8.29 3.35
CA GLU A 35 -18.60 -9.34 2.39
C GLU A 35 -19.97 -9.04 1.76
N GLN A 36 -21.00 -8.76 2.56
CA GLN A 36 -22.34 -8.46 2.04
C GLN A 36 -22.37 -7.20 1.16
N TRP A 37 -21.58 -6.17 1.50
CA TRP A 37 -21.50 -4.94 0.73
C TRP A 37 -20.76 -5.18 -0.60
N LEU A 38 -19.61 -5.87 -0.57
CA LEU A 38 -18.86 -6.26 -1.76
C LEU A 38 -19.71 -7.13 -2.70
N ASP A 39 -20.41 -8.14 -2.18
CA ASP A 39 -21.15 -9.09 -3.00
C ASP A 39 -22.49 -8.55 -3.50
N LYS A 40 -23.27 -7.91 -2.63
CA LYS A 40 -24.69 -7.58 -2.93
C LYS A 40 -24.91 -6.14 -3.35
N GLN A 41 -24.07 -5.21 -2.92
CA GLN A 41 -24.30 -3.77 -3.17
C GLN A 41 -23.47 -3.28 -4.35
N ILE A 42 -22.19 -3.63 -4.42
CA ILE A 42 -21.33 -3.24 -5.54
C ILE A 42 -21.09 -4.36 -6.55
N GLN A 43 -21.46 -5.61 -6.21
CA GLN A 43 -21.23 -6.80 -7.04
C GLN A 43 -19.78 -6.83 -7.54
N PHE A 44 -18.83 -6.82 -6.60
CA PHE A 44 -17.41 -6.77 -6.90
C PHE A 44 -16.95 -8.10 -7.50
N ASP A 45 -17.13 -8.21 -8.81
CA ASP A 45 -16.73 -9.35 -9.62
C ASP A 45 -15.28 -9.19 -10.15
N ALA A 46 -14.78 -10.23 -10.82
CA ALA A 46 -13.45 -10.22 -11.41
C ALA A 46 -13.25 -9.09 -12.44
N VAL A 47 -14.33 -8.58 -13.05
CA VAL A 47 -14.28 -7.46 -13.99
C VAL A 47 -13.99 -6.16 -13.24
N TRP A 48 -14.68 -5.91 -12.13
CA TRP A 48 -14.40 -4.76 -11.27
C TRP A 48 -13.04 -4.85 -10.61
N GLU A 49 -12.61 -6.03 -10.19
CA GLU A 49 -11.27 -6.25 -9.66
C GLU A 49 -10.19 -5.85 -10.68
N THR A 50 -10.34 -6.30 -11.93
CA THR A 50 -9.41 -5.96 -13.01
C THR A 50 -9.33 -4.45 -13.22
N LYS A 51 -10.47 -3.75 -13.26
CA LYS A 51 -10.50 -2.28 -13.39
C LYS A 51 -9.82 -1.55 -12.23
N VAL A 52 -9.99 -2.05 -11.00
CA VAL A 52 -9.31 -1.48 -9.83
C VAL A 52 -7.80 -1.68 -9.93
N VAL A 53 -7.37 -2.89 -10.30
CA VAL A 53 -5.94 -3.21 -10.49
C VAL A 53 -5.32 -2.33 -11.58
N GLU A 54 -5.98 -2.20 -12.73
CA GLU A 54 -5.53 -1.35 -13.83
C GLU A 54 -5.39 0.12 -13.39
N ARG A 55 -6.38 0.65 -12.66
CA ARG A 55 -6.32 2.04 -12.15
C ARG A 55 -5.17 2.24 -11.16
N ILE A 56 -4.94 1.29 -10.25
CA ILE A 56 -3.83 1.33 -9.30
C ILE A 56 -2.50 1.32 -10.04
N LEU A 57 -2.31 0.38 -10.97
CA LEU A 57 -1.07 0.27 -11.75
C LEU A 57 -0.82 1.52 -12.61
N HIS A 58 -1.87 2.10 -13.19
CA HIS A 58 -1.78 3.36 -13.92
C HIS A 58 -1.36 4.52 -13.01
N ASN A 59 -2.00 4.69 -11.86
CA ASN A 59 -1.65 5.74 -10.90
C ASN A 59 -0.20 5.59 -10.39
N MET A 60 0.23 4.36 -10.12
CA MET A 60 1.61 4.09 -9.76
C MET A 60 2.58 4.40 -10.90
N SER A 61 2.16 4.13 -12.14
CA SER A 61 2.98 4.42 -13.30
C SER A 61 3.19 5.93 -13.48
N LEU A 62 2.15 6.73 -13.21
CA LEU A 62 2.23 8.19 -13.20
C LEU A 62 3.14 8.70 -12.08
N LEU A 63 2.98 8.20 -10.86
CA LEU A 63 3.77 8.65 -9.70
C LEU A 63 5.26 8.32 -9.82
N MET A 64 5.60 7.23 -10.50
CA MET A 64 6.98 6.72 -10.58
C MET A 64 7.60 6.89 -11.97
N GLU A 65 6.89 7.57 -12.88
CA GLU A 65 7.31 7.84 -14.27
C GLU A 65 7.77 6.57 -15.00
N ARG A 66 7.16 5.42 -14.69
CA ARG A 66 7.53 4.10 -15.20
C ARG A 66 6.29 3.26 -15.47
N SER A 67 6.20 2.59 -16.60
CA SER A 67 5.05 1.73 -16.90
C SER A 67 5.03 0.47 -16.04
N PHE A 68 3.85 0.15 -15.49
CA PHE A 68 3.54 -1.13 -14.85
C PHE A 68 2.36 -1.80 -15.56
N ALA A 69 2.61 -2.91 -16.26
CA ALA A 69 1.57 -3.68 -16.94
C ALA A 69 0.93 -4.74 -16.03
N SER A 70 1.59 -5.11 -14.92
CA SER A 70 1.05 -6.07 -13.97
C SER A 70 1.57 -5.87 -12.54
N VAL A 71 0.87 -6.49 -11.58
CA VAL A 71 1.23 -6.46 -10.15
C VAL A 71 2.61 -7.10 -9.91
N GLN A 72 3.00 -8.07 -10.74
CA GLN A 72 4.31 -8.72 -10.70
C GLN A 72 5.43 -7.73 -11.02
N GLU A 73 5.21 -6.82 -11.98
CA GLU A 73 6.18 -5.78 -12.33
C GLU A 73 6.29 -4.75 -11.22
N LEU A 74 5.18 -4.34 -10.64
CA LEU A 74 5.18 -3.45 -9.47
C LEU A 74 5.92 -4.08 -8.29
N ASN A 75 5.72 -5.37 -8.03
CA ASN A 75 6.46 -6.09 -6.98
C ASN A 75 7.96 -6.20 -7.28
N ARG A 76 8.33 -6.45 -8.53
CA ARG A 76 9.73 -6.45 -8.98
C ARG A 76 10.38 -5.08 -8.76
N PHE A 77 9.67 -4.02 -9.14
CA PHE A 77 10.10 -2.64 -8.92
C PHE A 77 10.25 -2.32 -7.43
N ARG A 78 9.29 -2.71 -6.58
CA ARG A 78 9.39 -2.53 -5.13
C ARG A 78 10.67 -3.16 -4.58
N LYS A 79 11.00 -4.39 -5.00
CA LYS A 79 12.24 -5.07 -4.59
C LYS A 79 13.48 -4.34 -5.11
N GLU A 80 13.47 -3.90 -6.37
CA GLU A 80 14.56 -3.14 -6.99
C GLU A 80 14.86 -1.85 -6.22
N VAL A 81 13.84 -1.04 -5.92
CA VAL A 81 13.99 0.22 -5.17
C VAL A 81 14.46 -0.06 -3.74
N THR A 82 13.87 -1.04 -3.06
CA THR A 82 14.28 -1.40 -1.69
C THR A 82 15.75 -1.83 -1.66
N ALA A 83 16.20 -2.63 -2.64
CA ALA A 83 17.59 -3.04 -2.76
C ALA A 83 18.52 -1.86 -3.02
N LYS A 84 18.15 -0.93 -3.91
CA LYS A 84 18.92 0.31 -4.17
C LYS A 84 19.05 1.18 -2.93
N VAL A 85 17.96 1.38 -2.19
CA VAL A 85 17.97 2.14 -0.93
C VAL A 85 18.85 1.43 0.11
N ALA A 86 18.72 0.11 0.27
CA ALA A 86 19.55 -0.66 1.19
C ALA A 86 21.05 -0.58 0.83
N ALA A 87 21.39 -0.65 -0.45
CA ALA A 87 22.76 -0.49 -0.93
C ALA A 87 23.30 0.92 -0.68
N SER A 88 22.49 1.96 -0.91
CA SER A 88 22.86 3.36 -0.62
C SER A 88 23.11 3.60 0.86
N VAL A 89 22.28 3.00 1.73
CA VAL A 89 22.47 3.05 3.19
C VAL A 89 23.77 2.33 3.58
N ALA A 90 24.01 1.13 3.06
CA ALA A 90 25.23 0.37 3.35
C ALA A 90 26.50 1.12 2.91
N ALA A 91 26.51 1.70 1.71
CA ALA A 91 27.64 2.49 1.22
C ALA A 91 27.92 3.73 2.09
N SER A 92 26.87 4.38 2.58
CA SER A 92 27.01 5.53 3.50
C SER A 92 27.60 5.11 4.85
N VAL A 93 27.22 3.94 5.37
CA VAL A 93 27.78 3.39 6.62
C VAL A 93 29.26 3.02 6.45
N GLU A 94 29.64 2.41 5.33
CA GLU A 94 31.03 2.03 5.06
C GLU A 94 31.95 3.25 4.87
N ALA A 95 31.47 4.32 4.22
CA ALA A 95 32.21 5.57 4.08
C ALA A 95 32.48 6.30 5.42
N THR A 96 31.72 5.97 6.48
CA THR A 96 31.89 6.56 7.82
C THR A 96 32.80 5.72 8.71
N LYS A 97 33.28 4.56 8.23
CA LYS A 97 34.17 3.68 9.00
C LYS A 97 35.59 4.28 9.05
N PRO A 98 36.17 4.51 10.24
CA PRO A 98 37.53 5.04 10.33
C PRO A 98 38.53 4.05 9.70
N PRO A 99 39.60 4.55 9.06
CA PRO A 99 40.63 3.69 8.47
C PRO A 99 41.22 2.79 9.54
N GLY A 100 41.30 1.49 9.24
CA GLY A 100 41.88 0.50 10.13
C GLY A 100 43.37 0.78 10.40
N PRO A 101 43.94 0.24 11.49
CA PRO A 101 45.32 0.52 11.87
C PRO A 101 46.29 0.11 10.76
N LEU A 102 47.26 0.97 10.44
CA LEU A 102 48.36 0.65 9.55
C LEU A 102 49.12 -0.58 10.11
N PRO A 103 49.49 -1.56 9.27
CA PRO A 103 50.35 -2.65 9.69
C PRO A 103 51.73 -2.11 10.11
N ALA A 104 52.25 -2.67 11.21
CA ALA A 104 53.51 -2.29 11.85
C ALA A 104 54.75 -2.58 11.00
#